data_AF-A0A914Z8T7-F1
#
_entry.id   AF-A0A914Z8T7-F1
#
_cell.length_a   1.000
_cell.length_b   1.000
_cell.length_c   1.000
_cell.angle_alpha   90.00
_cell.angle_beta   90.00
_cell.angle_gamma   90.00
#
_symmetry.space_group_name_H-M   'P 1'
#
loop_
_entity.id
_entity.type
_entity.pdbx_description
1 polymer ?
#
loop_
_entity_poly.entity_id
_entity_poly.type
_entity_poly.pdbx_seq_one_letter_code
_entity_poly.pdbx_strand_id
1 'polypeptide(L)'
;MICHGDADTHIPVEKAVAIMEELRNRQTDFQFISYANAKHAFTEIKFVNSDMPGIGYDEKASRRSWNQALHHLDEILRGKE
;
A
#
# COMPACT_ATOMS: atom_id res chain seq x y z
N MET A 1 -4.30 -4.45 -6.78
CA MET A 1 -3.50 -4.51 -5.53
C MET A 1 -3.48 -3.13 -4.85
N ILE A 2 -3.50 -3.09 -3.51
CA ILE A 2 -3.36 -1.88 -2.69
C ILE A 2 -2.22 -2.10 -1.68
N CYS A 3 -1.26 -1.17 -1.64
CA CYS A 3 -0.14 -1.13 -0.70
C CYS A 3 -0.36 0.02 0.29
N HIS A 4 -0.69 -0.28 1.54
CA HIS A 4 -1.11 0.68 2.55
C HIS A 4 -0.10 0.78 3.69
N GLY A 5 0.15 2.00 4.17
CA GLY A 5 0.93 2.22 5.38
C GLY A 5 0.05 2.13 6.62
N ASP A 6 0.36 1.21 7.53
CA ASP A 6 -0.44 0.92 8.72
C ASP A 6 -0.53 2.08 9.72
N ALA A 7 0.46 2.98 9.70
CA ALA A 7 0.53 4.18 10.52
C ALA A 7 0.10 5.44 9.75
N ASP A 8 -0.53 5.29 8.58
CA ASP A 8 -1.05 6.43 7.82
C ASP A 8 -2.30 7.02 8.49
N THR A 9 -2.11 8.13 9.20
CA THR A 9 -3.19 8.87 9.86
C THR A 9 -4.12 9.62 8.90
N HIS A 10 -3.77 9.75 7.61
CA HIS A 10 -4.64 10.39 6.61
C HIS A 10 -5.78 9.47 6.18
N ILE A 11 -5.63 8.15 6.37
CA ILE A 11 -6.61 7.13 5.99
C ILE A 11 -7.05 6.38 7.26
N PRO A 12 -8.20 6.75 7.86
CA PRO A 12 -8.76 6.01 8.99
C PRO A 12 -9.05 4.55 8.64
N VAL A 13 -8.96 3.67 9.64
CA VAL A 13 -9.17 2.22 9.48
C VAL A 13 -10.53 1.92 8.85
N GLU A 14 -11.56 2.68 9.18
CA GLU A 14 -12.91 2.51 8.65
C GLU A 14 -12.95 2.71 7.13
N LYS A 15 -12.13 3.62 6.58
CA LYS A 15 -12.02 3.84 5.14
C LYS A 15 -11.29 2.69 4.45
N ALA A 16 -10.24 2.15 5.08
CA ALA A 16 -9.54 0.97 4.58
C ALA A 16 -10.47 -0.27 4.57
N VAL A 17 -11.28 -0.44 5.60
CA VAL A 17 -12.29 -1.52 5.66
C VAL A 17 -13.36 -1.32 4.59
N ALA A 18 -13.92 -0.12 4.46
CA ALA A 18 -14.98 0.18 3.49
C ALA A 18 -14.57 -0.12 2.04
N ILE A 19 -13.35 0.25 1.63
CA ILE A 19 -12.89 -0.06 0.26
C ILE A 19 -12.72 -1.57 0.04
N MET A 20 -12.25 -2.31 1.06
CA MET A 20 -12.15 -3.77 0.96
C MET A 20 -13.53 -4.42 0.84
N GLU A 21 -14.54 -3.95 1.58
CA GLU A 21 -15.92 -4.41 1.46
C GLU A 21 -16.51 -4.09 0.07
N GLU A 22 -16.27 -2.89 -0.44
CA GLU A 22 -16.70 -2.48 -1.77
C GLU A 22 -16.11 -3.37 -2.88
N LEU A 23 -14.82 -3.69 -2.80
CA LEU A 23 -14.15 -4.60 -3.74
C LEU A 23 -14.68 -6.03 -3.66
N ARG A 24 -14.95 -6.53 -2.43
CA ARG A 24 -15.61 -7.85 -2.22
C ARG A 24 -17.00 -7.89 -2.84
N ASN A 25 -17.81 -6.84 -2.62
CA ASN A 25 -19.17 -6.76 -3.17
C ASN A 25 -19.19 -6.76 -4.70
N ARG A 26 -18.13 -6.24 -5.33
CA ARG A 26 -17.95 -6.29 -6.79
C ARG A 26 -17.26 -7.56 -7.29
N GLN A 27 -16.98 -8.51 -6.40
CA GLN A 27 -16.25 -9.74 -6.72
C GLN A 27 -14.92 -9.46 -7.43
N THR A 28 -14.28 -8.34 -7.10
CA THR A 28 -12.99 -7.96 -7.67
C THR A 28 -11.90 -8.83 -7.09
N ASP A 29 -11.00 -9.34 -7.92
CA ASP A 29 -9.76 -9.95 -7.45
C ASP A 29 -8.82 -8.84 -6.95
N PHE A 30 -8.65 -8.76 -5.64
CA PHE A 30 -7.81 -7.74 -5.03
C PHE A 30 -6.94 -8.31 -3.91
N GLN A 31 -5.77 -7.69 -3.77
CA GLN A 31 -4.88 -7.83 -2.63
C GLN A 31 -4.80 -6.49 -1.91
N PHE A 32 -4.93 -6.50 -0.58
CA PHE A 32 -4.67 -5.36 0.29
C PHE A 32 -3.53 -5.74 1.25
N ILE A 33 -2.46 -4.96 1.24
CA ILE A 33 -1.24 -5.25 2.00
C ILE A 33 -0.94 -4.08 2.91
N SER A 34 -0.97 -4.31 4.23
CA SER A 34 -0.63 -3.30 5.24
C SER A 34 0.83 -3.45 5.68
N TYR A 35 1.59 -2.36 5.62
CA TYR A 35 2.98 -2.30 6.06
C TYR A 35 3.07 -1.65 7.44
N ALA A 36 3.37 -2.46 8.46
CA ALA A 36 3.48 -2.01 9.85
C ALA A 36 4.44 -0.81 10.00
N ASN A 37 4.02 0.19 10.77
CA ASN A 37 4.71 1.45 11.05
C ASN A 37 4.89 2.41 9.86
N ALA A 38 4.53 2.02 8.63
CA ALA A 38 4.66 2.89 7.48
C ALA A 38 3.58 3.98 7.50
N LYS A 39 4.00 5.23 7.28
CA LYS A 39 3.14 6.42 7.28
C LYS A 39 2.66 6.75 5.86
N HIS A 40 1.97 7.87 5.71
CA HIS A 40 1.70 8.42 4.38
C HIS A 40 3.02 8.71 3.64
N ALA A 41 3.00 8.51 2.31
CA ALA A 41 4.16 8.69 1.44
C ALA A 41 5.40 7.86 1.81
N PHE A 42 5.21 6.64 2.33
CA PHE A 42 6.31 5.75 2.72
C PHE A 42 7.28 5.37 1.61
N THR A 43 6.92 5.58 0.34
CA THR A 43 7.79 5.35 -0.83
C THR A 43 8.67 6.55 -1.20
N GLU A 44 8.38 7.73 -0.66
CA GLU A 44 8.97 8.99 -1.09
C GLU A 44 10.23 9.33 -0.27
N ILE A 45 11.41 9.03 -0.80
CA ILE A 45 12.71 9.21 -0.10
C ILE A 45 12.95 10.64 0.40
N LYS A 46 12.37 11.65 -0.24
CA LYS A 46 12.44 13.06 0.20
C LYS A 46 11.87 13.29 1.60
N PHE A 47 11.04 12.36 2.11
CA PHE A 47 10.44 12.42 3.44
C PHE A 47 11.18 11.61 4.51
N VAL A 48 12.41 11.14 4.24
CA VAL A 48 13.23 10.42 5.24
C VAL A 48 13.45 11.20 6.53
N ASN A 49 13.55 12.53 6.45
CA ASN A 49 13.69 13.44 7.59
C ASN A 49 12.49 14.41 7.67
N SER A 50 11.29 13.95 7.33
CA SER A 50 10.11 14.82 7.36
C SER A 50 9.64 15.07 8.79
N ASP A 51 9.48 16.34 9.15
CA ASP A 51 8.79 16.77 10.38
C ASP A 51 7.28 16.91 10.19
N MET A 52 6.76 16.62 8.98
CA MET A 52 5.33 16.71 8.72
C MET A 52 4.58 15.58 9.43
N PRO A 53 3.54 15.90 10.22
CA PRO A 53 2.76 14.88 10.92
C PRO A 53 2.17 13.84 9.96
N GLY A 54 2.30 12.56 10.31
CA GLY A 54 1.68 11.47 9.55
C GLY A 54 2.31 11.17 8.18
N ILE A 55 3.39 11.85 7.79
CA ILE A 55 4.15 11.62 6.55
C ILE A 55 5.53 11.09 6.92
N GLY A 56 6.08 10.16 6.14
CA GLY A 56 7.46 9.72 6.34
C GLY A 56 7.85 8.55 5.46
N TYR A 57 9.09 8.57 4.97
CA TYR A 57 9.67 7.47 4.21
C TYR A 57 9.93 6.25 5.11
N ASP A 58 9.60 5.05 4.61
CA ASP A 58 9.98 3.78 5.24
C ASP A 58 10.64 2.89 4.18
N GLU A 59 11.95 2.69 4.32
CA GLU A 59 12.76 1.93 3.35
C GLU A 59 12.28 0.48 3.20
N LYS A 60 11.83 -0.15 4.29
CA LYS A 60 11.38 -1.55 4.25
C LYS A 60 10.03 -1.64 3.55
N ALA A 61 9.09 -0.76 3.89
CA ALA A 61 7.78 -0.71 3.25
C ALA A 61 7.90 -0.37 1.76
N SER A 62 8.72 0.63 1.42
CA SER A 62 8.98 1.05 0.03
C SER A 62 9.51 -0.10 -0.82
N ARG A 63 10.56 -0.78 -0.36
CA ARG A 63 11.13 -1.94 -1.07
C ARG A 63 10.13 -3.08 -1.21
N ARG A 64 9.39 -3.41 -0.14
CA ARG A 64 8.41 -4.50 -0.16
C ARG A 64 7.25 -4.20 -1.09
N SER A 65 6.67 -3.00 -1.03
CA SER A 65 5.57 -2.58 -1.90
C SER A 65 5.98 -2.56 -3.37
N TRP A 66 7.23 -2.17 -3.65
CA TRP A 66 7.76 -2.19 -5.01
C TRP A 66 7.88 -3.61 -5.56
N ASN A 67 8.49 -4.52 -4.79
CA ASN A 67 8.58 -5.92 -5.18
C ASN A 67 7.20 -6.55 -5.41
N GLN A 68 6.23 -6.19 -4.57
CA GLN A 68 4.88 -6.73 -4.70
C GLN A 68 4.12 -6.17 -5.91
N ALA A 69 4.36 -4.90 -6.26
CA ALA A 69 3.87 -4.33 -7.51
C ALA A 69 4.47 -5.04 -8.73
N LEU A 70 5.79 -5.28 -8.73
CA LEU A 70 6.44 -6.03 -9.80
C LEU A 70 5.91 -7.45 -9.92
N HIS A 71 5.71 -8.16 -8.80
CA HIS A 71 5.15 -9.51 -8.79
C HIS A 71 3.72 -9.52 -9.36
N HIS A 72 2.87 -8.59 -8.94
CA HIS A 72 1.51 -8.47 -9.47
C HIS A 72 1.50 -8.14 -10.97
N LEU A 73 2.37 -7.25 -11.43
CA LEU A 73 2.50 -6.95 -12.86
C LEU A 73 3.00 -8.17 -13.66
N ASP A 74 3.93 -8.94 -13.11
CA ASP A 74 4.43 -10.16 -13.73
C ASP A 74 3.31 -11.20 -13.88
N GLU A 75 2.55 -11.42 -12.80
CA GLU A 75 1.37 -12.29 -12.79
C GLU A 75 0.36 -11.90 -13.88
N ILE A 76 -0.06 -10.63 -13.95
CA ILE A 76 -1.13 -10.23 -14.87
C ILE A 76 -0.67 -10.01 -16.32
N LEU A 77 0.60 -9.65 -16.55
CA LEU A 77 1.11 -9.32 -17.88
C LEU A 77 1.83 -10.50 -18.55
N ARG A 78 2.43 -11.40 -17.76
CA ARG A 78 3.08 -12.61 -18.28
C ARG A 78 2.27 -13.88 -18.06
N GLY A 79 1.29 -13.86 -17.16
CA GLY A 79 0.32 -14.95 -16.96
C GLY A 79 -0.72 -15.02 -18.06
N LYS A 80 -0.30 -15.39 -19.28
CA LYS A 80 -1.12 -16.07 -20.29
C LYS A 80 -0.24 -17.12 -20.97
N GLU A 81 -0.23 -18.32 -20.40
CA GLU A 81 -0.10 -19.56 -21.17
C GLU A 81 -1.50 -20.02 -21.60
#